data_AF-A0A2D5QCN8-F1
#
_entry.id   AF-A0A2D5QCN8-F1
#
_cell.length_a   1.000
_cell.length_b   1.000
_cell.length_c   1.000
_cell.angle_alpha   90.00
_cell.angle_beta   90.00
_cell.angle_gamma   90.00
#
_symmetry.space_group_name_H-M   'P 1'
#
loop_
_entity.id
_entity.type
_entity.pdbx_description
1 polymer ?
#
loop_
_entity_poly.entity_id
_entity_poly.type
_entity_poly.pdbx_seq_one_letter_code
_entity_poly.pdbx_strand_id
1 'polypeptide(L)'
;MAAIESSLVDNGVTYRRKFSIDAPENLPWIKIIDDNSEITSVETNPFRLTISTLIVDGLISHKGDSRKGPLTSVAQAHALAQLISPNGHRTRRLRPWLISGNWINSAMDNTYDPLYSALRDILLEEGIIKVVPIPEVPEPNISEYEWIDENALNAISSRWISLDLEGKARVLSNLVRDSLIRSKPSTSRLEEIVWHCVLAHGWSTDLAGQISSARLHWEENNSNVASSKVIDKLIRDGVL
;
A
#
# COMPACT_ATOMS: atom_id res chain seq x y z
N MET A 1 -3.64 -8.57 7.14
CA MET A 1 -4.34 -9.87 7.33
C MET A 1 -4.35 -10.73 6.07
N ALA A 2 -4.78 -10.22 4.91
CA ALA A 2 -4.84 -10.98 3.64
C ALA A 2 -3.56 -11.73 3.25
N ALA A 3 -2.38 -11.13 3.44
CA ALA A 3 -1.09 -11.77 3.16
C ALA A 3 -0.86 -13.05 4.00
N ILE A 4 -1.07 -12.98 5.32
CA ILE A 4 -0.92 -14.13 6.21
C ILE A 4 -1.90 -15.23 5.82
N GLU A 5 -3.17 -14.89 5.62
CA GLU A 5 -4.17 -15.88 5.23
C GLU A 5 -3.85 -16.55 3.90
N SER A 6 -3.40 -15.77 2.91
CA SER A 6 -2.93 -16.31 1.63
C SER A 6 -1.82 -17.34 1.83
N SER A 7 -0.85 -17.05 2.70
CA SER A 7 0.25 -17.98 2.99
C SER A 7 -0.19 -19.25 3.71
N LEU A 8 -1.20 -19.17 4.58
CA LEU A 8 -1.78 -20.34 5.25
C LEU A 8 -2.56 -21.20 4.25
N VAL A 9 -3.41 -20.58 3.43
CA VAL A 9 -4.20 -21.26 2.40
C VAL A 9 -3.29 -21.94 1.37
N ASP A 10 -2.25 -21.25 0.91
CA ASP A 10 -1.29 -21.80 -0.05
C ASP A 10 -0.53 -23.03 0.48
N ASN A 11 -0.44 -23.20 1.80
CA ASN A 11 0.14 -24.37 2.46
C ASN A 11 -0.90 -25.37 3.02
N GLY A 12 -2.20 -25.17 2.76
CA GLY A 12 -3.26 -26.04 3.27
C GLY A 12 -3.45 -25.97 4.80
N VAL A 13 -3.00 -24.90 5.46
CA VAL A 13 -3.16 -24.72 6.90
C VAL A 13 -4.54 -24.17 7.20
N THR A 14 -5.31 -24.90 8.02
CA THR A 14 -6.61 -24.45 8.50
C THR A 14 -6.46 -23.27 9.46
N TYR A 15 -7.30 -22.25 9.31
CA TYR A 15 -7.30 -21.08 10.17
C TYR A 15 -8.72 -20.59 10.42
N ARG A 16 -8.88 -19.72 11.42
CA ARG A 16 -10.14 -19.01 11.68
C ARG A 16 -9.83 -17.52 11.78
N ARG A 17 -10.43 -16.73 10.88
CA ARG A 17 -10.42 -15.26 10.95
C ARG A 17 -11.40 -14.79 12.03
N LYS A 18 -11.00 -13.80 12.83
CA LYS A 18 -11.89 -13.06 13.74
C LYS A 18 -11.51 -11.58 13.69
N PHE A 19 -12.50 -10.70 13.56
CA PHE A 19 -12.35 -9.26 13.76
C PHE A 19 -12.86 -8.93 15.15
N SER A 20 -11.98 -8.47 16.03
CA SER A 20 -12.31 -8.18 17.42
C SER A 20 -11.24 -7.25 18.00
N ILE A 21 -11.66 -6.40 18.93
CA ILE A 21 -10.77 -5.57 19.75
C ILE A 21 -10.23 -6.34 20.96
N ASP A 22 -10.88 -7.45 21.32
CA ASP A 22 -10.53 -8.25 22.50
C ASP A 22 -9.34 -9.18 22.20
N ALA A 23 -8.63 -9.56 23.26
CA ALA A 23 -7.59 -10.56 23.16
C ALA A 23 -8.18 -11.92 22.68
N PRO A 24 -7.49 -12.66 21.80
CA PRO A 24 -7.96 -13.97 21.38
C PRO A 24 -7.94 -14.97 22.55
N GLU A 25 -9.08 -15.58 22.84
CA GLU A 25 -9.22 -16.58 23.91
C GLU A 25 -8.60 -17.95 23.54
N ASN A 26 -8.63 -18.30 22.25
CA ASN A 26 -8.16 -19.60 21.76
C ASN A 26 -6.73 -19.51 21.21
N LEU A 27 -5.91 -20.49 21.57
CA LEU A 27 -4.51 -20.62 21.15
C LEU A 27 -4.37 -21.73 20.09
N PRO A 28 -3.40 -21.64 19.16
CA PRO A 28 -2.49 -20.53 18.89
C PRO A 28 -3.17 -19.38 18.11
N TRP A 29 -2.59 -18.17 18.15
CA TRP A 29 -3.14 -17.02 17.41
C TRP A 29 -2.08 -16.06 16.86
N ILE A 30 -2.49 -15.32 15.81
CA ILE A 30 -1.80 -14.14 15.29
C ILE A 30 -2.77 -12.96 15.39
N LYS A 31 -2.40 -11.93 16.15
CA LYS A 31 -3.16 -10.69 16.32
C LYS A 31 -2.46 -9.59 15.53
N ILE A 32 -3.19 -8.91 14.66
CA ILE A 32 -2.66 -7.79 13.87
C ILE A 32 -3.38 -6.54 14.36
N ILE A 33 -2.60 -5.54 14.76
CA ILE A 33 -3.07 -4.30 15.37
C ILE A 33 -2.48 -3.15 14.57
N ASP A 34 -3.30 -2.14 14.31
CA ASP A 34 -2.89 -0.94 13.55
C ASP A 34 -2.97 0.33 14.38
N ASP A 35 -3.05 0.18 15.71
CA ASP A 35 -2.93 1.26 16.69
C ASP A 35 -1.66 1.09 17.55
N ASN A 36 -1.43 2.05 18.43
CA ASN A 36 -0.28 2.07 19.34
C ASN A 36 -0.60 1.38 20.70
N SER A 37 -1.64 0.55 20.78
CA SER A 37 -2.05 -0.07 22.05
C SER A 37 -1.10 -1.18 22.51
N GLU A 38 -0.43 -1.85 21.58
CA GLU A 38 0.48 -2.97 21.83
C GLU A 38 1.71 -2.90 20.93
N ILE A 39 2.77 -3.58 21.36
CA ILE A 39 4.04 -3.69 20.62
C ILE A 39 4.12 -5.09 20.01
N THR A 40 4.71 -5.21 18.80
CA THR A 40 5.03 -6.49 18.19
C THR A 40 5.76 -7.39 19.17
N SER A 41 5.22 -8.57 19.43
CA SER A 41 5.76 -9.53 20.39
C SER A 41 5.46 -10.96 19.95
N VAL A 42 6.38 -11.87 20.30
CA VAL A 42 6.28 -13.28 19.97
C VAL A 42 6.49 -14.11 21.23
N GLU A 43 5.58 -15.04 21.46
CA GLU A 43 5.70 -16.09 22.46
C GLU A 43 5.54 -17.43 21.77
N THR A 44 6.37 -18.41 22.10
CA THR A 44 6.42 -19.69 21.36
C THR A 44 5.75 -20.85 22.08
N ASN A 45 5.39 -20.69 23.37
CA ASN A 45 4.78 -21.76 24.15
C ASN A 45 3.77 -21.22 25.18
N PRO A 46 2.46 -21.16 24.86
CA PRO A 46 1.84 -21.46 23.55
C PRO A 46 2.13 -20.36 22.52
N PHE A 47 2.07 -20.69 21.22
CA PHE A 47 2.37 -19.73 20.15
C PHE A 47 1.38 -18.55 20.14
N ARG A 48 1.92 -17.34 20.30
CA ARG A 48 1.21 -16.06 20.24
C ARG A 48 2.06 -15.05 19.50
N LEU A 49 1.49 -14.40 18.51
CA LEU A 49 2.16 -13.35 17.77
C LEU A 49 1.26 -12.12 17.70
N THR A 50 1.68 -11.03 18.32
CA THR A 50 1.12 -9.71 18.07
C THR A 50 1.99 -9.00 17.05
N ILE A 51 1.37 -8.44 16.00
CA ILE A 51 2.02 -7.60 14.99
C ILE A 51 1.40 -6.21 15.09
N SER A 52 2.20 -5.20 15.42
CA SER A 52 1.82 -3.79 15.39
C SER A 52 2.87 -2.96 14.67
N THR A 53 2.54 -1.72 14.30
CA THR A 53 3.49 -0.85 13.60
C THR A 53 4.68 -0.52 14.52
N LEU A 54 5.90 -0.70 14.00
CA LEU A 54 7.14 -0.39 14.71
C LEU A 54 7.85 0.80 14.05
N ILE A 55 8.56 1.62 14.82
CA ILE A 55 9.47 2.63 14.25
C ILE A 55 10.87 2.01 14.17
N VAL A 56 11.38 1.87 12.96
CA VAL A 56 12.68 1.23 12.68
C VAL A 56 13.58 2.14 11.87
N ASP A 57 14.87 1.83 11.88
CA ASP A 57 15.85 2.45 10.99
C ASP A 57 15.62 1.96 9.56
N GLY A 58 15.20 2.86 8.68
CA GLY A 58 14.78 2.55 7.31
C GLY A 58 15.86 2.70 6.26
N LEU A 59 16.61 3.79 6.34
CA LEU A 59 17.70 4.11 5.44
C LEU A 59 18.84 4.74 6.25
N ILE A 60 20.08 4.45 5.88
CA ILE A 60 21.26 5.13 6.42
C ILE A 60 21.69 6.18 5.40
N SER A 61 21.72 7.44 5.79
CA SER A 61 22.17 8.51 4.91
C SER A 61 23.66 8.37 4.58
N HIS A 62 24.12 9.04 3.52
CA HIS A 62 25.54 9.09 3.18
C HIS A 62 26.46 9.61 4.30
N LYS A 63 25.91 10.31 5.31
CA LYS A 63 26.66 10.80 6.49
C LYS A 63 26.59 9.85 7.69
N GLY A 64 25.93 8.70 7.56
CA GLY A 64 25.74 7.71 8.63
C GLY A 64 24.49 7.93 9.49
N ASP A 65 23.77 9.05 9.32
CA ASP A 65 22.53 9.29 10.06
C ASP A 65 21.42 8.34 9.60
N SER A 66 20.82 7.61 10.54
CA SER A 66 19.66 6.77 10.25
C SER A 66 18.39 7.61 10.08
N ARG A 67 17.65 7.33 9.02
CA ARG A 67 16.29 7.82 8.79
C ARG A 67 15.31 6.77 9.25
N LYS A 68 14.58 7.11 10.31
CA LYS A 68 13.54 6.25 10.89
C LYS A 68 12.23 6.39 10.13
N GLY A 69 11.47 5.31 10.06
CA GLY A 69 10.10 5.33 9.56
C GLY A 69 9.29 4.12 10.06
N PRO A 70 8.00 4.08 9.72
CA PRO A 70 7.11 3.04 10.20
C PRO A 70 7.31 1.74 9.42
N LEU A 71 7.73 0.68 10.11
CA LEU A 71 7.54 -0.69 9.64
C LEU A 71 6.11 -1.13 9.99
N THR A 72 5.21 -0.95 9.04
CA THR A 72 3.76 -1.13 9.28
C THR A 72 3.39 -2.59 9.54
N SER A 73 2.25 -2.79 10.21
CA SER A 73 1.66 -4.11 10.43
C SER A 73 1.43 -4.87 9.10
N VAL A 74 1.10 -4.13 8.02
CA VAL A 74 0.96 -4.65 6.66
C VAL A 74 2.30 -5.17 6.12
N ALA A 75 3.38 -4.39 6.24
CA ALA A 75 4.70 -4.78 5.77
C ALA A 75 5.22 -6.02 6.52
N GLN A 76 5.06 -6.05 7.85
CA GLN A 76 5.43 -7.20 8.68
C GLN A 76 4.62 -8.46 8.31
N ALA A 77 3.32 -8.32 8.07
CA ALA A 77 2.47 -9.43 7.66
C ALA A 77 2.88 -10.02 6.30
N HIS A 78 3.31 -9.20 5.35
CA HIS A 78 3.83 -9.68 4.07
C HIS A 78 5.19 -10.38 4.21
N ALA A 79 6.09 -9.85 5.03
CA ALA A 79 7.37 -10.52 5.32
C ALA A 79 7.14 -11.91 5.93
N LEU A 80 6.24 -12.02 6.92
CA LEU A 80 5.87 -13.30 7.51
C LEU A 80 5.20 -14.24 6.49
N ALA A 81 4.27 -13.74 5.69
CA ALA A 81 3.60 -14.52 4.65
C ALA A 81 4.59 -15.10 3.63
N GLN A 82 5.60 -14.33 3.24
CA GLN A 82 6.67 -14.76 2.34
C GLN A 82 7.56 -15.84 2.97
N LEU A 83 7.78 -15.80 4.30
CA LEU A 83 8.49 -16.86 5.01
C LEU A 83 7.68 -18.15 5.11
N ILE A 84 6.36 -18.05 5.31
CA ILE A 84 5.45 -19.20 5.41
C ILE A 84 5.24 -19.86 4.03
N SER A 85 5.04 -19.06 2.99
CA SER A 85 4.73 -19.55 1.64
C SER A 85 5.52 -18.79 0.57
N PRO A 86 6.83 -19.03 0.45
CA PRO A 86 7.69 -18.26 -0.45
C PRO A 86 7.30 -18.41 -1.93
N ASN A 87 6.78 -19.58 -2.30
CA ASN A 87 6.32 -19.91 -3.65
C ASN A 87 4.80 -19.93 -3.78
N GLY A 88 4.07 -19.48 -2.74
CA GLY A 88 2.61 -19.46 -2.72
C GLY A 88 2.03 -18.56 -3.81
N HIS A 89 1.08 -19.09 -4.58
CA HIS A 89 0.45 -18.35 -5.66
C HIS A 89 -0.27 -17.09 -5.14
N ARG A 90 -1.04 -17.21 -4.06
CA ARG A 90 -1.79 -16.09 -3.47
C ARG A 90 -0.86 -15.13 -2.76
N THR A 91 0.15 -15.65 -2.03
CA THR A 91 1.18 -14.81 -1.39
C THR A 91 1.91 -13.95 -2.42
N ARG A 92 2.36 -14.55 -3.53
CA ARG A 92 3.04 -13.81 -4.62
C ARG A 92 2.14 -12.77 -5.28
N ARG A 93 0.86 -13.09 -5.47
CA ARG A 93 -0.13 -12.17 -6.05
C ARG A 93 -0.33 -10.93 -5.17
N LEU A 94 -0.25 -11.06 -3.86
CA LEU A 94 -0.44 -9.95 -2.92
C LEU A 94 0.81 -9.07 -2.72
N ARG A 95 1.97 -9.43 -3.27
CA ARG A 95 3.22 -8.68 -3.06
C ARG A 95 3.13 -7.17 -3.36
N PRO A 96 2.40 -6.69 -4.39
CA PRO A 96 2.25 -5.25 -4.61
C PRO A 96 1.61 -4.50 -3.43
N TRP A 97 0.79 -5.18 -2.61
CA TRP A 97 0.12 -4.59 -1.44
C TRP A 97 1.03 -4.40 -0.23
N LEU A 98 2.28 -4.87 -0.28
CA LEU A 98 3.29 -4.75 0.78
C LEU A 98 3.40 -3.32 1.34
N ILE A 99 3.34 -2.33 0.45
CA ILE A 99 3.53 -0.91 0.78
C ILE A 99 2.25 -0.16 1.13
N SER A 100 1.08 -0.82 1.08
CA SER A 100 -0.21 -0.14 1.25
C SER A 100 -0.39 0.43 2.67
N GLY A 101 0.12 -0.25 3.70
CA GLY A 101 0.10 0.29 5.06
C GLY A 101 0.94 1.56 5.19
N ASN A 102 2.11 1.60 4.54
CA ASN A 102 2.99 2.77 4.53
C ASN A 102 2.38 3.92 3.72
N TRP A 103 1.71 3.62 2.60
CA TRP A 103 0.92 4.62 1.87
C TRP A 103 -0.13 5.26 2.78
N ILE A 104 -0.92 4.48 3.51
CA ILE A 104 -2.00 5.02 4.36
C ILE A 104 -1.45 5.79 5.57
N ASN A 105 -0.22 5.49 5.99
CA ASN A 105 0.39 6.11 7.17
C ASN A 105 0.65 7.61 6.99
N SER A 106 0.45 8.38 8.07
CA SER A 106 0.68 9.83 8.08
C SER A 106 2.15 10.24 7.89
N ALA A 107 3.10 9.31 8.05
CA ALA A 107 4.50 9.55 7.73
C ALA A 107 4.70 10.03 6.27
N MET A 108 3.84 9.56 5.36
CA MET A 108 3.81 9.95 3.96
C MET A 108 3.42 11.42 3.76
N ASP A 109 2.65 12.00 4.68
CA ASP A 109 2.15 13.36 4.56
C ASP A 109 3.14 14.42 5.08
N ASN A 110 4.19 14.01 5.81
CA ASN A 110 5.13 14.93 6.43
C ASN A 110 6.24 15.39 5.50
N THR A 111 7.13 14.49 5.09
CA THR A 111 8.31 14.86 4.31
C THR A 111 8.77 13.72 3.42
N TYR A 112 8.82 12.51 3.97
CA TYR A 112 9.27 11.31 3.29
C TYR A 112 9.13 10.11 4.22
N ASP A 113 8.65 8.96 3.70
CA ASP A 113 8.72 7.68 4.40
C ASP A 113 9.89 6.85 3.82
N PRO A 114 11.00 6.65 4.57
CA PRO A 114 12.14 5.86 4.11
C PRO A 114 11.81 4.38 3.91
N LEU A 115 10.88 3.82 4.68
CA LEU A 115 10.51 2.41 4.56
C LEU A 115 9.62 2.22 3.34
N TYR A 116 8.67 3.12 3.12
CA TYR A 116 7.85 3.10 1.90
C TYR A 116 8.72 3.05 0.65
N SER A 117 9.67 3.99 0.55
CA SER A 117 10.52 4.12 -0.64
C SER A 117 11.44 2.92 -0.80
N ALA A 118 12.09 2.45 0.27
CA ALA A 118 12.92 1.25 0.21
C ALA A 118 12.12 0.01 -0.23
N LEU A 119 10.91 -0.19 0.31
CA LEU A 119 10.04 -1.31 -0.06
C LEU A 119 9.53 -1.18 -1.50
N ARG A 120 9.17 0.04 -1.94
CA ARG A 120 8.78 0.32 -3.33
C ARG A 120 9.92 -0.01 -4.29
N ASP A 121 11.12 0.45 -3.98
CA ASP A 121 12.30 0.24 -4.82
C ASP A 121 12.64 -1.26 -4.92
N ILE A 122 12.53 -2.03 -3.82
CA ILE A 122 12.65 -3.50 -3.85
C ILE A 122 11.61 -4.12 -4.79
N LEU A 123 10.34 -3.73 -4.69
CA LEU A 123 9.29 -4.27 -5.56
C LEU A 123 9.50 -3.90 -7.04
N LEU A 124 10.05 -2.71 -7.30
CA LEU A 124 10.38 -2.24 -8.64
C LEU A 124 11.56 -3.03 -9.23
N GLU A 125 12.63 -3.20 -8.47
CA GLU A 125 13.83 -3.97 -8.87
C GLU A 125 13.49 -5.42 -9.20
N GLU A 126 12.57 -6.03 -8.45
CA GLU A 126 12.09 -7.38 -8.71
C GLU A 126 11.04 -7.48 -9.83
N GLY A 127 10.64 -6.34 -10.42
CA GLY A 127 9.65 -6.28 -11.49
C GLY A 127 8.22 -6.63 -11.07
N ILE A 128 7.91 -6.53 -9.77
CA ILE A 128 6.58 -6.80 -9.22
C ILE A 128 5.63 -5.64 -9.49
N ILE A 129 6.16 -4.42 -9.45
CA ILE A 129 5.43 -3.18 -9.76
C ILE A 129 6.18 -2.38 -10.83
N LYS A 130 5.48 -1.40 -11.38
CA LYS A 130 6.05 -0.27 -12.11
C LYS A 130 5.74 1.00 -11.33
N VAL A 131 6.60 2.00 -11.51
CA VAL A 131 6.36 3.36 -11.02
C VAL A 131 6.24 4.23 -12.26
N VAL A 132 5.07 4.82 -12.45
CA VAL A 132 4.72 5.58 -13.65
C VAL A 132 4.04 6.90 -13.28
N PRO A 133 4.12 7.95 -14.10
CA PRO A 133 3.33 9.15 -13.87
C PRO A 133 1.85 8.92 -14.18
N ILE A 134 0.97 9.73 -13.59
CA ILE A 134 -0.49 9.58 -13.69
C ILE A 134 -1.04 9.45 -15.12
N PRO A 135 -0.49 10.09 -16.17
CA PRO A 135 -1.00 9.91 -17.54
C PRO A 135 -0.73 8.52 -18.14
N GLU A 136 0.16 7.73 -17.53
CA GLU A 136 0.44 6.34 -17.94
C GLU A 136 -0.41 5.31 -17.18
N VAL A 137 -1.14 5.73 -16.15
CA VAL A 137 -2.10 4.85 -15.46
C VAL A 137 -3.33 4.67 -16.36
N PRO A 138 -3.79 3.43 -16.63
CA PRO A 138 -4.91 3.20 -17.55
C PRO A 138 -6.23 3.85 -17.10
N GLU A 139 -6.60 3.67 -15.83
CA GLU A 139 -7.81 4.19 -15.20
C GLU A 139 -7.42 4.93 -13.91
N PRO A 140 -6.78 6.11 -13.99
CA PRO A 140 -6.29 6.81 -12.81
C PRO A 140 -7.46 7.23 -11.92
N ASN A 141 -7.35 6.99 -10.61
CA ASN A 141 -8.37 7.47 -9.69
C ASN A 141 -8.17 8.96 -9.40
N ILE A 142 -8.93 9.78 -10.10
CA ILE A 142 -8.91 11.24 -9.95
C ILE A 142 -10.13 11.79 -9.23
N SER A 143 -11.12 10.94 -8.94
CA SER A 143 -12.38 11.35 -8.30
C SER A 143 -12.18 11.94 -6.90
N GLU A 144 -11.10 11.55 -6.22
CA GLU A 144 -10.71 12.10 -4.91
C GLU A 144 -9.94 13.43 -5.00
N TYR A 145 -9.59 13.89 -6.21
CA TYR A 145 -8.71 15.03 -6.43
C TYR A 145 -9.41 16.14 -7.22
N GLU A 146 -10.13 17.02 -6.52
CA GLU A 146 -10.84 18.18 -7.11
C GLU A 146 -9.95 19.11 -7.95
N TRP A 147 -8.63 19.05 -7.78
CA TRP A 147 -7.65 19.87 -8.48
C TRP A 147 -7.16 19.23 -9.80
N ILE A 148 -7.56 18.00 -10.11
CA ILE A 148 -7.27 17.37 -11.40
C ILE A 148 -8.48 17.52 -12.31
N ASP A 149 -8.31 18.27 -13.40
CA ASP A 149 -9.30 18.29 -14.47
C ASP A 149 -9.17 17.01 -15.33
N GLU A 150 -10.24 16.20 -15.34
CA GLU A 150 -10.30 14.93 -16.07
C GLU A 150 -10.10 15.10 -17.58
N ASN A 151 -10.67 16.16 -18.18
CA ASN A 151 -10.52 16.41 -19.61
C ASN A 151 -9.08 16.80 -19.95
N ALA A 152 -8.43 17.58 -19.08
CA ALA A 152 -7.03 17.96 -19.21
C ALA A 152 -6.12 16.73 -19.08
N LEU A 153 -6.36 15.85 -18.09
CA LEU A 153 -5.62 14.60 -17.94
C LEU A 153 -5.78 13.71 -19.17
N ASN A 154 -7.01 13.49 -19.64
CA ASN A 154 -7.28 12.70 -20.85
C ASN A 154 -6.56 13.27 -22.09
N ALA A 155 -6.57 14.60 -22.25
CA ALA A 155 -5.84 15.26 -23.33
C ALA A 155 -4.32 15.07 -23.22
N ILE A 156 -3.75 15.09 -22.01
CA ILE A 156 -2.33 14.82 -21.75
C ILE A 156 -2.01 13.35 -22.05
N SER A 157 -2.76 12.40 -21.50
CA SER A 157 -2.56 10.96 -21.70
C SER A 157 -2.57 10.58 -23.18
N SER A 158 -3.49 11.15 -23.97
CA SER A 158 -3.60 10.88 -25.42
C SER A 158 -2.34 11.24 -26.23
N ARG A 159 -1.56 12.22 -25.78
CA ARG A 159 -0.34 12.68 -26.45
C ARG A 159 0.94 12.34 -25.69
N TRP A 160 0.84 11.63 -24.57
CA TRP A 160 1.95 11.44 -23.63
C TRP A 160 3.21 10.86 -24.28
N ILE A 161 3.03 9.86 -25.15
CA ILE A 161 4.12 9.18 -25.86
C ILE A 161 4.85 10.11 -26.85
N SER A 162 4.15 11.15 -27.35
CA SER A 162 4.72 12.11 -28.30
C SER A 162 5.48 13.27 -27.66
N LEU A 163 5.34 13.46 -26.35
CA LEU A 163 6.01 14.54 -25.62
C LEU A 163 7.44 14.14 -25.27
N ASP A 164 8.36 15.10 -25.41
CA ASP A 164 9.71 15.00 -24.88
C ASP A 164 9.73 15.22 -23.35
N LEU A 165 10.90 15.09 -22.73
CA LEU A 165 11.04 15.21 -21.27
C LEU A 165 10.59 16.57 -20.74
N GLU A 166 10.92 17.66 -21.45
CA GLU A 166 10.52 19.01 -21.06
C GLU A 166 9.00 19.21 -21.21
N GLY A 167 8.43 18.74 -22.32
CA GLY A 167 7.00 18.74 -22.57
C GLY A 167 6.23 17.98 -21.48
N LYS A 168 6.69 16.78 -21.12
CA LYS A 168 6.12 15.96 -20.02
C LYS A 168 6.16 16.69 -18.69
N ALA A 169 7.31 17.27 -18.31
CA ALA A 169 7.45 18.02 -17.07
C ALA A 169 6.51 19.24 -17.03
N ARG A 170 6.41 19.97 -18.15
CA ARG A 170 5.56 21.17 -18.26
C ARG A 170 4.09 20.84 -18.16
N VAL A 171 3.59 19.81 -18.85
CA VAL A 171 2.16 19.46 -18.81
C VAL A 171 1.75 18.96 -17.44
N LEU A 172 2.58 18.14 -16.77
CA LEU A 172 2.31 17.69 -15.40
C LEU A 172 2.32 18.86 -14.41
N SER A 173 3.31 19.75 -14.48
CA SER A 173 3.36 20.94 -13.61
C SER A 173 2.14 21.85 -13.78
N ASN A 174 1.60 21.94 -15.01
CA ASN A 174 0.38 22.69 -15.27
C ASN A 174 -0.85 21.98 -14.72
N LEU A 175 -0.93 20.65 -14.86
CA LEU A 175 -2.04 19.83 -14.35
C LEU A 175 -2.21 19.98 -12.84
N VAL A 176 -1.11 20.02 -12.10
CA VAL A 176 -1.15 20.03 -10.62
C VAL A 176 -1.08 21.42 -10.01
N ARG A 177 -1.03 22.48 -10.81
CA ARG A 177 -0.78 23.86 -10.35
C ARG A 177 -1.73 24.27 -9.22
N ASP A 178 -3.00 23.89 -9.31
CA ASP A 178 -4.03 24.26 -8.35
C ASP A 178 -3.86 23.53 -7.01
N SER A 179 -3.25 22.34 -6.99
CA SER A 179 -2.95 21.59 -5.77
C SER A 179 -1.93 22.31 -4.89
N LEU A 180 -0.94 22.98 -5.51
CA LEU A 180 0.13 23.70 -4.82
C LEU A 180 -0.43 24.91 -4.04
N ILE A 181 -1.53 25.50 -4.52
CA ILE A 181 -2.21 26.61 -3.84
C ILE A 181 -2.95 26.11 -2.60
N ARG A 182 -3.53 24.90 -2.65
CA ARG A 182 -4.38 24.36 -1.59
C ARG A 182 -3.61 23.73 -0.42
N SER A 183 -2.30 23.47 -0.59
CA SER A 183 -1.44 22.79 0.42
C SER A 183 -1.98 21.44 0.90
N LYS A 184 -2.89 20.82 0.12
CA LYS A 184 -3.43 19.48 0.31
C LYS A 184 -3.62 18.83 -1.07
N PRO A 185 -3.06 17.63 -1.31
CA PRO A 185 -2.23 16.83 -0.40
C PRO A 185 -0.88 17.50 -0.09
N SER A 186 -0.11 16.93 0.85
CA SER A 186 1.27 17.40 1.09
C SER A 186 2.13 17.21 -0.16
N THR A 187 3.25 17.93 -0.27
CA THR A 187 4.16 17.81 -1.42
C THR A 187 4.61 16.36 -1.64
N SER A 188 5.02 15.67 -0.57
CA SER A 188 5.48 14.28 -0.63
C SER A 188 4.38 13.34 -1.14
N ARG A 189 3.15 13.54 -0.67
CA ARG A 189 1.99 12.77 -1.13
C ARG A 189 1.63 13.09 -2.58
N LEU A 190 1.72 14.35 -2.98
CA LEU A 190 1.47 14.80 -4.35
C LEU A 190 2.44 14.14 -5.34
N GLU A 191 3.73 14.05 -4.98
CA GLU A 191 4.73 13.35 -5.79
C GLU A 191 4.33 11.91 -6.07
N GLU A 192 3.86 11.19 -5.06
CA GLU A 192 3.46 9.80 -5.21
C GLU A 192 2.13 9.61 -5.96
N ILE A 193 1.22 10.58 -5.92
CA ILE A 193 -0.04 10.56 -6.66
C ILE A 193 0.16 10.87 -8.15
N VAL A 194 1.12 11.74 -8.48
CA VAL A 194 1.21 12.32 -9.83
C VAL A 194 2.40 11.77 -10.61
N TRP A 195 3.55 11.62 -9.96
CA TRP A 195 4.81 11.22 -10.62
C TRP A 195 5.19 9.77 -10.35
N HIS A 196 4.89 9.26 -9.15
CA HIS A 196 5.30 7.91 -8.73
C HIS A 196 4.12 6.97 -8.48
N CYS A 197 3.12 6.96 -9.37
CA CYS A 197 1.98 6.07 -9.28
C CYS A 197 2.46 4.61 -9.33
N VAL A 198 2.18 3.86 -8.26
CA VAL A 198 2.55 2.44 -8.17
C VAL A 198 1.52 1.59 -8.90
N LEU A 199 1.95 0.90 -9.97
CA LEU A 199 1.08 0.07 -10.80
C LEU A 199 1.61 -1.37 -10.85
N ALA A 200 0.80 -2.34 -10.43
CA ALA A 200 1.14 -3.76 -10.55
C ALA A 200 0.62 -4.37 -11.85
N HIS A 201 1.15 -5.54 -12.22
CA HIS A 201 0.65 -6.27 -13.38
C HIS A 201 -0.82 -6.68 -13.18
N GLY A 202 -1.67 -6.35 -14.15
CA GLY A 202 -3.10 -6.68 -14.14
C GLY A 202 -3.98 -5.67 -13.40
N TRP A 203 -3.41 -4.62 -12.80
CA TRP A 203 -4.19 -3.52 -12.24
C TRP A 203 -4.58 -2.51 -13.33
N SER A 204 -5.83 -2.03 -13.31
CA SER A 204 -6.28 -0.94 -14.19
C SER A 204 -5.98 0.44 -13.61
N THR A 205 -5.94 0.54 -12.28
CA THR A 205 -5.61 1.76 -11.54
C THR A 205 -4.39 1.55 -10.64
N ASP A 206 -3.78 2.65 -10.18
CA ASP A 206 -2.59 2.61 -9.33
C ASP A 206 -2.94 2.25 -7.87
N LEU A 207 -1.92 2.14 -7.01
CA LEU A 207 -2.10 1.82 -5.59
C LEU A 207 -3.05 2.81 -4.89
N ALA A 208 -2.99 4.09 -5.23
CA ALA A 208 -3.88 5.09 -4.68
C ALA A 208 -5.34 4.79 -5.04
N GLY A 209 -5.61 4.50 -6.32
CA GLY A 209 -6.92 4.06 -6.79
C GLY A 209 -7.40 2.79 -6.12
N GLN A 210 -6.54 1.78 -6.02
CA GLN A 210 -6.81 0.51 -5.35
C GLN A 210 -7.20 0.70 -3.86
N ILE A 211 -6.51 1.58 -3.14
CA ILE A 211 -6.79 1.90 -1.72
C ILE A 211 -8.11 2.67 -1.59
N SER A 212 -8.39 3.60 -2.49
CA SER A 212 -9.67 4.32 -2.54
C SER A 212 -10.84 3.37 -2.79
N SER A 213 -10.72 2.44 -3.75
CA SER A 213 -11.73 1.39 -3.97
C SER A 213 -11.91 0.50 -2.72
N ALA A 214 -10.84 0.21 -1.99
CA ALA A 214 -10.93 -0.48 -0.70
C ALA A 214 -11.78 0.30 0.30
N ARG A 215 -11.52 1.61 0.42
CA ARG A 215 -12.18 2.50 1.39
C ARG A 215 -13.70 2.56 1.18
N LEU A 216 -14.18 2.57 -0.06
CA LEU A 216 -15.63 2.57 -0.37
C LEU A 216 -16.38 1.42 0.32
N HIS A 217 -15.74 0.26 0.50
CA HIS A 217 -16.35 -0.85 1.23
C HIS A 217 -16.69 -0.52 2.69
N TRP A 218 -15.87 0.29 3.38
CA TRP A 218 -16.12 0.76 4.74
C TRP A 218 -17.14 1.89 4.81
N GLU A 219 -17.34 2.64 3.73
CA GLU A 219 -18.40 3.66 3.65
C GLU A 219 -19.79 3.00 3.48
N GLU A 220 -19.85 1.87 2.78
CA GLU A 220 -21.10 1.15 2.47
C GLU A 220 -21.47 0.04 3.47
N ASN A 221 -20.53 -0.45 4.29
CA ASN A 221 -20.73 -1.61 5.14
C ASN A 221 -20.16 -1.39 6.54
N ASN A 222 -20.63 -2.17 7.53
CA ASN A 222 -19.98 -2.20 8.83
C ASN A 222 -18.52 -2.73 8.72
N SER A 223 -17.65 -2.34 9.66
CA SER A 223 -16.21 -2.61 9.59
C SER A 223 -15.86 -4.09 9.42
N ASN A 224 -16.60 -5.01 10.06
CA ASN A 224 -16.35 -6.44 9.96
C ASN A 224 -16.70 -7.00 8.58
N VAL A 225 -17.84 -6.58 8.02
CA VAL A 225 -18.30 -6.98 6.69
C VAL A 225 -17.39 -6.38 5.61
N ALA A 226 -17.04 -5.10 5.73
CA ALA A 226 -16.10 -4.42 4.83
C ALA A 226 -14.74 -5.14 4.82
N SER A 227 -14.17 -5.38 6.01
CA SER A 227 -12.89 -6.08 6.15
C SER A 227 -12.93 -7.48 5.55
N SER A 228 -14.01 -8.24 5.76
CA SER A 228 -14.14 -9.58 5.17
C SER A 228 -14.19 -9.50 3.65
N LYS A 229 -15.04 -8.64 3.07
CA LYS A 229 -15.17 -8.48 1.62
C LYS A 229 -13.84 -8.11 0.97
N VAL A 230 -13.13 -7.13 1.54
CA VAL A 230 -11.84 -6.67 1.02
C VAL A 230 -10.80 -7.77 1.10
N ILE A 231 -10.65 -8.44 2.25
CA ILE A 231 -9.67 -9.51 2.39
C ILE A 231 -9.98 -10.66 1.42
N ASP A 232 -11.24 -11.08 1.31
CA ASP A 232 -11.63 -12.19 0.43
C ASP A 232 -11.37 -11.86 -1.03
N LYS A 233 -11.67 -10.61 -1.44
CA LYS A 233 -11.37 -10.11 -2.80
C LYS A 233 -9.87 -10.06 -3.06
N LEU A 234 -9.07 -9.55 -2.14
CA LEU A 234 -7.61 -9.55 -2.24
C LEU A 234 -7.04 -10.97 -2.38
N ILE A 235 -7.44 -11.90 -1.52
CA ILE A 235 -6.96 -13.29 -1.57
C ILE A 235 -7.32 -13.94 -2.91
N ARG A 236 -8.54 -13.71 -3.41
CA ARG A 236 -9.05 -14.32 -4.64
C ARG A 236 -8.45 -13.71 -5.91
N ASP A 237 -8.42 -12.38 -5.98
CA ASP A 237 -8.19 -11.62 -7.22
C ASP A 237 -6.87 -10.83 -7.19
N GLY A 238 -6.36 -10.47 -6.00
CA GLY A 238 -5.14 -9.68 -5.82
C GLY A 238 -5.27 -8.19 -6.13
N VAL A 239 -6.50 -7.73 -6.40
CA VAL A 239 -6.85 -6.40 -6.85
C VAL A 239 -8.26 -6.07 -6.34
N LEU A 240 -8.53 -4.79 -6.10
CA LEU A 240 -9.81 -4.23 -5.68
C LEU A 240 -10.45 -3.44 -6.81
#